data_AF-A0A377YRY1-F1
#
_entry.id   AF-A0A377YRY1-F1
#
_cell.length_a   1.000
_cell.length_b   1.000
_cell.length_c   1.000
_cell.angle_alpha   90.00
_cell.angle_beta   90.00
_cell.angle_gamma   90.00
#
_symmetry.space_group_name_H-M   'P 1'
#
loop_
_entity.id
_entity.type
_entity.pdbx_description
1 polymer ?
#
loop_
_entity_poly.entity_id
_entity_poly.type
_entity_poly.pdbx_seq_one_letter_code
_entity_poly.pdbx_strand_id
1 'polypeptide(L)'
;MRTMVNRQPQDAERVYASGLYLSGNDQDDLALAQIAALPRSAWTDNIRELEARLQSDRVLRQANQLRDSGDEAQAIALIKRQPSSVRYDLTLADWAQQRGDSQTAIADYQRVLRQEADNGDARLGLAEVYLAEGDKPAARAQVMQLKGAETESMNMQRRVALARAGLGDTADAQRIFNQIVPQAKAQPPSMESALVLRDAARFATQSGAPQQALTHYREAMVASGITPAQPQDNDTFTRLTRQRTAMMTG
;
A
#
# COMPACT_ATOMS: atom_id res chain seq x y z
N MET A 1 40.11 31.22 -17.52
CA MET A 1 38.80 31.13 -16.84
C MET A 1 37.80 30.32 -17.67
N ARG A 2 37.89 28.97 -17.68
CA ARG A 2 36.99 28.13 -18.51
C ARG A 2 36.69 26.74 -17.91
N THR A 3 36.71 26.59 -16.58
CA THR A 3 36.52 25.29 -15.90
C THR A 3 35.26 25.20 -15.04
N MET A 4 34.47 26.26 -14.88
CA MET A 4 33.25 26.23 -14.04
C MET A 4 32.01 25.72 -14.78
N VAL A 5 31.91 25.91 -16.10
CA VAL A 5 30.70 25.57 -16.87
C VAL A 5 30.50 24.07 -17.01
N ASN A 6 31.58 23.26 -16.98
CA ASN A 6 31.51 21.81 -17.23
C ASN A 6 31.43 20.95 -15.96
N ARG A 7 31.61 21.53 -14.75
CA ARG A 7 31.54 20.80 -13.47
C ARG A 7 30.13 20.76 -12.87
N GLN A 8 29.37 21.85 -13.03
CA GLN A 8 28.02 21.94 -12.45
C GLN A 8 27.05 20.86 -12.94
N PRO A 9 27.01 20.49 -14.24
CA PRO A 9 26.15 19.39 -14.71
C PRO A 9 26.54 18.03 -14.11
N GLN A 10 27.85 17.74 -14.03
CA GLN A 10 28.36 16.49 -13.46
C GLN A 10 28.09 16.38 -11.95
N ASP A 11 28.16 17.49 -11.23
CA ASP A 11 27.84 17.52 -9.81
C ASP A 11 26.34 17.30 -9.55
N ALA A 12 25.46 17.86 -10.39
CA ALA A 12 24.02 17.66 -10.30
C ALA A 12 23.60 16.20 -10.57
N GLU A 13 24.15 15.58 -11.62
CA GLU A 13 23.89 14.16 -11.92
C GLU A 13 24.35 13.24 -10.79
N ARG A 14 25.53 13.51 -10.20
CA ARG A 14 26.04 12.75 -9.05
C ARG A 14 25.13 12.87 -7.84
N VAL A 15 24.65 14.08 -7.52
CA VAL A 15 23.73 14.29 -6.40
C VAL A 15 22.38 13.64 -6.65
N TYR A 16 21.87 13.68 -7.89
CA TYR A 16 20.63 12.98 -8.25
C TYR A 16 20.77 11.46 -8.06
N ALA A 17 21.83 10.86 -8.60
CA ALA A 17 22.09 9.42 -8.45
C ALA A 17 22.30 9.01 -6.97
N SER A 18 23.07 9.79 -6.21
CA SER A 18 23.27 9.58 -4.77
C SER A 18 21.96 9.73 -4.00
N GLY A 19 21.15 10.73 -4.34
CA GLY A 19 19.84 10.96 -3.73
C GLY A 19 18.89 9.78 -3.95
N LEU A 20 18.84 9.22 -5.16
CA LEU A 20 18.07 8.00 -5.44
C LEU A 20 18.57 6.81 -4.62
N TYR A 21 19.88 6.64 -4.51
CA TYR A 21 20.48 5.55 -3.72
C TYR A 21 20.15 5.69 -2.23
N LEU A 22 20.31 6.89 -1.66
CA LEU A 22 19.98 7.15 -0.26
C LEU A 22 18.49 6.92 0.01
N SER A 23 17.61 7.39 -0.89
CA SER A 23 16.17 7.18 -0.77
C SER A 23 15.80 5.70 -0.81
N GLY A 24 16.42 4.91 -1.69
CA GLY A 24 16.23 3.46 -1.74
C GLY A 24 16.72 2.70 -0.50
N ASN A 25 17.44 3.36 0.41
CA ASN A 25 17.88 2.83 1.71
C ASN A 25 17.18 3.53 2.89
N ASP A 26 16.04 4.19 2.65
CA ASP A 26 15.26 4.93 3.65
C ASP A 26 16.01 6.11 4.30
N GLN A 27 17.05 6.63 3.64
CA GLN A 27 17.88 7.75 4.10
C GLN A 27 17.48 9.09 3.46
N ASP A 28 16.19 9.35 3.36
CA ASP A 28 15.64 10.52 2.67
C ASP A 28 16.12 11.87 3.24
N ASP A 29 16.34 11.96 4.55
CA ASP A 29 16.82 13.18 5.18
C ASP A 29 18.25 13.54 4.74
N LEU A 30 19.10 12.52 4.55
CA LEU A 30 20.44 12.70 4.00
C LEU A 30 20.37 13.07 2.51
N ALA A 31 19.46 12.45 1.75
CA ALA A 31 19.24 12.78 0.35
C ALA A 31 18.83 14.25 0.18
N LEU A 32 17.87 14.71 0.98
CA LEU A 32 17.41 16.10 1.00
C LEU A 32 18.53 17.08 1.37
N ALA A 33 19.37 16.74 2.36
CA ALA A 33 20.51 17.56 2.73
C ALA A 33 21.54 17.70 1.60
N GLN A 34 21.81 16.62 0.85
CA GLN A 34 22.71 16.65 -0.31
C GLN A 34 22.16 17.49 -1.46
N ILE A 35 20.86 17.37 -1.75
CA ILE A 35 20.18 18.20 -2.75
C ILE A 35 20.22 19.69 -2.36
N ALA A 36 19.96 20.00 -1.09
CA ALA A 36 19.98 21.37 -0.58
C ALA A 36 21.37 22.03 -0.63
N ALA A 37 22.46 21.23 -0.66
CA ALA A 37 23.82 21.75 -0.79
C ALA A 37 24.15 22.24 -2.22
N LEU A 38 23.35 21.85 -3.23
CA LEU A 38 23.51 22.35 -4.58
C LEU A 38 22.94 23.78 -4.71
N PRO A 39 23.61 24.69 -5.44
CA PRO A 39 23.02 25.97 -5.76
C PRO A 39 21.75 25.75 -6.57
N ARG A 40 20.68 26.51 -6.30
CA ARG A 40 19.36 26.37 -6.96
C ARG A 40 19.44 26.46 -8.49
N SER A 41 20.42 27.19 -9.04
CA SER A 41 20.67 27.28 -10.48
C SER A 41 21.16 25.97 -11.11
N ALA A 42 21.71 25.05 -10.31
CA ALA A 42 22.17 23.73 -10.75
C ALA A 42 21.10 22.63 -10.62
N TRP A 43 19.91 22.96 -10.12
CA TRP A 43 18.82 21.98 -10.00
C TRP A 43 18.27 21.66 -11.40
N THR A 44 18.36 20.39 -11.78
CA THR A 44 17.68 19.84 -12.95
C THR A 44 16.24 19.51 -12.61
N ASP A 45 15.41 19.21 -13.63
CA ASP A 45 14.03 18.79 -13.41
C ASP A 45 13.97 17.50 -12.58
N ASN A 46 14.87 16.54 -12.85
CA ASN A 46 15.00 15.31 -12.06
C ASN A 46 15.32 15.58 -10.58
N ILE A 47 16.17 16.57 -10.27
CA ILE A 47 16.47 16.96 -8.88
C ILE A 47 15.24 17.58 -8.22
N ARG A 48 14.51 18.45 -8.94
CA ARG A 48 13.28 19.07 -8.42
C ARG A 48 12.21 18.03 -8.13
N GLU A 49 12.03 17.06 -9.04
CA GLU A 49 11.07 15.98 -8.87
C GLU A 49 11.44 15.06 -7.71
N LEU A 50 12.71 14.65 -7.62
CA LEU A 50 13.21 13.85 -6.51
C LEU A 50 13.02 14.58 -5.17
N GLU A 51 13.38 15.86 -5.11
CA GLU A 51 13.21 16.66 -3.89
C GLU A 51 11.74 16.76 -3.49
N ALA A 52 10.84 17.05 -4.43
CA ALA A 52 9.41 17.12 -4.16
C ALA A 52 8.86 15.78 -3.63
N ARG A 53 9.31 14.65 -4.21
CA ARG A 53 8.94 13.31 -3.74
C ARG A 53 9.43 13.06 -2.32
N LEU A 54 10.71 13.32 -2.04
CA LEU A 54 11.33 13.14 -0.73
C LEU A 54 10.69 14.01 0.37
N GLN A 55 10.34 15.26 0.04
CA GLN A 55 9.60 16.11 0.98
C GLN A 55 8.21 15.54 1.26
N SER A 56 7.52 15.05 0.24
CA SER A 56 6.22 14.39 0.41
C SER A 56 6.33 13.11 1.26
N ASP A 57 7.36 12.30 1.04
CA ASP A 57 7.67 11.12 1.86
C ASP A 57 7.89 11.50 3.34
N ARG A 58 8.67 12.56 3.59
CA ARG A 58 8.91 13.07 4.94
C ARG A 58 7.61 13.52 5.62
N VAL A 59 6.77 14.30 4.93
CA VAL A 59 5.48 14.74 5.47
C VAL A 59 4.59 13.55 5.81
N LEU A 60 4.47 12.59 4.89
CA LEU A 60 3.63 11.41 5.10
C LEU A 60 4.15 10.51 6.22
N ARG A 61 5.47 10.34 6.36
CA ARG A 61 6.04 9.63 7.52
C ARG A 61 5.69 10.30 8.83
N GLN A 62 5.85 11.62 8.92
CA GLN A 62 5.50 12.37 10.13
C GLN A 62 3.99 12.28 10.42
N ALA A 63 3.15 12.39 9.39
CA ALA A 63 1.71 12.28 9.52
C ALA A 63 1.30 10.86 9.97
N ASN A 64 1.92 9.82 9.41
CA ASN A 64 1.71 8.43 9.87
C ASN A 64 2.14 8.24 11.33
N GLN A 65 3.30 8.78 11.74
CA GLN A 65 3.74 8.71 13.14
C GLN A 65 2.75 9.38 14.11
N LEU A 66 2.23 10.56 13.75
CA LEU A 66 1.19 11.24 14.52
C LEU A 66 -0.10 10.39 14.59
N ARG A 67 -0.48 9.77 13.48
CA ARG A 67 -1.66 8.90 13.44
C ARG A 67 -1.47 7.65 14.30
N ASP A 68 -0.31 7.02 14.22
CA ASP A 68 0.05 5.83 15.00
C ASP A 68 0.15 6.13 16.50
N SER A 69 0.46 7.38 16.89
CA SER A 69 0.41 7.85 18.29
C SER A 69 -1.00 8.23 18.77
N GLY A 70 -2.02 8.16 17.91
CA GLY A 70 -3.40 8.52 18.22
C GLY A 70 -3.79 9.97 17.89
N ASP A 71 -2.86 10.78 17.39
CA ASP A 71 -3.06 12.20 17.05
C ASP A 71 -3.50 12.40 15.58
N GLU A 72 -4.46 11.61 15.12
CA GLU A 72 -4.87 11.59 13.71
C GLU A 72 -5.38 12.96 13.20
N ALA A 73 -6.01 13.75 14.07
CA ALA A 73 -6.42 15.11 13.72
C ALA A 73 -5.23 16.02 13.36
N GLN A 74 -4.11 15.89 14.09
CA GLN A 74 -2.88 16.64 13.80
C GLN A 74 -2.21 16.11 12.53
N ALA A 75 -2.23 14.79 12.32
CA ALA A 75 -1.74 14.17 11.09
C ALA A 75 -2.47 14.71 9.84
N ILE A 76 -3.80 14.76 9.89
CA ILE A 76 -4.63 15.31 8.80
C ILE A 76 -4.34 16.80 8.60
N ALA A 77 -4.22 17.57 9.69
CA ALA A 77 -3.89 18.99 9.61
C ALA A 77 -2.51 19.24 8.98
N LEU A 78 -1.53 18.38 9.27
CA LEU A 78 -0.19 18.44 8.68
C LEU A 78 -0.23 18.23 7.15
N ILE A 79 -1.00 17.23 6.69
CA ILE A 79 -1.20 16.95 5.25
C ILE A 79 -1.94 18.10 4.57
N LYS A 80 -3.04 18.59 5.17
CA LYS A 80 -3.87 19.67 4.58
C LYS A 80 -3.18 21.03 4.47
N ARG A 81 -2.08 21.24 5.20
CA ARG A 81 -1.24 22.45 5.07
C ARG A 81 -0.33 22.42 3.84
N GLN A 82 -0.11 21.24 3.26
CA GLN A 82 0.72 21.10 2.07
C GLN A 82 -0.02 21.56 0.81
N PRO A 83 0.71 21.91 -0.25
CA PRO A 83 0.11 22.05 -1.58
C PRO A 83 -0.66 20.78 -1.98
N SER A 84 -1.79 20.96 -2.68
CA SER A 84 -2.60 19.85 -3.19
C SER A 84 -1.75 18.88 -4.01
N SER A 85 -1.91 17.59 -3.75
CA SER A 85 -1.23 16.51 -4.47
C SER A 85 -2.12 15.28 -4.45
N VAL A 86 -2.18 14.55 -5.58
CA VAL A 86 -2.87 13.27 -5.68
C VAL A 86 -2.46 12.31 -4.56
N ARG A 87 -1.18 12.31 -4.21
CA ARG A 87 -0.65 11.43 -3.15
C ARG A 87 -1.24 11.75 -1.77
N TYR A 88 -1.42 13.02 -1.46
CA TYR A 88 -2.04 13.44 -0.20
C TYR A 88 -3.54 13.16 -0.19
N ASP A 89 -4.22 13.41 -1.31
CA ASP A 89 -5.64 13.09 -1.46
C ASP A 89 -5.90 11.57 -1.31
N LEU A 90 -5.09 10.72 -1.93
CA LEU A 90 -5.13 9.26 -1.76
C LEU A 90 -4.93 8.86 -0.30
N THR A 91 -3.91 9.40 0.36
CA THR A 91 -3.63 9.09 1.78
C THR A 91 -4.81 9.44 2.68
N LEU A 92 -5.40 10.63 2.48
CA LEU A 92 -6.55 11.07 3.27
C LEU A 92 -7.79 10.21 2.98
N ALA A 93 -8.00 9.81 1.72
CA ALA A 93 -9.08 8.90 1.35
C ALA A 93 -8.94 7.53 2.01
N ASP A 94 -7.74 6.94 1.98
CA ASP A 94 -7.46 5.67 2.65
C ASP A 94 -7.70 5.75 4.16
N TRP A 95 -7.32 6.85 4.81
CA TRP A 95 -7.56 7.05 6.24
C TRP A 95 -9.04 7.24 6.57
N ALA A 96 -9.78 7.96 5.72
CA ALA A 96 -11.23 8.10 5.85
C ALA A 96 -11.91 6.72 5.72
N GLN A 97 -11.53 5.92 4.72
CA GLN A 97 -12.02 4.55 4.53
C GLN A 97 -11.74 3.69 5.75
N GLN A 98 -10.51 3.70 6.29
CA GLN A 98 -10.13 2.89 7.46
C GLN A 98 -10.93 3.23 8.72
N ARG A 99 -11.41 4.47 8.85
CA ARG A 99 -12.31 4.91 9.93
C ARG A 99 -13.78 4.63 9.69
N GLY A 100 -14.15 4.15 8.50
CA GLY A 100 -15.55 4.01 8.08
C GLY A 100 -16.23 5.33 7.72
N ASP A 101 -15.47 6.41 7.49
CA ASP A 101 -16.00 7.66 6.96
C ASP A 101 -16.13 7.57 5.43
N SER A 102 -17.11 6.78 5.00
CA SER A 102 -17.35 6.46 3.58
C SER A 102 -17.62 7.70 2.73
N GLN A 103 -18.31 8.71 3.28
CA GLN A 103 -18.61 9.94 2.55
C GLN A 103 -17.34 10.74 2.23
N THR A 104 -16.48 10.93 3.23
CA THR A 104 -15.19 11.61 3.02
C THR A 104 -14.29 10.80 2.09
N ALA A 105 -14.19 9.49 2.28
CA ALA A 105 -13.38 8.61 1.43
C ALA A 105 -13.80 8.69 -0.03
N ILE A 106 -15.11 8.63 -0.33
CA ILE A 106 -15.63 8.76 -1.69
C ILE A 106 -15.26 10.12 -2.28
N ALA A 107 -15.45 11.21 -1.54
CA ALA A 107 -15.16 12.56 -2.03
C ALA A 107 -13.68 12.76 -2.35
N ASP A 108 -12.78 12.24 -1.51
CA ASP A 108 -11.33 12.35 -1.68
C ASP A 108 -10.84 11.44 -2.82
N TYR A 109 -11.28 10.18 -2.93
CA TYR A 109 -10.95 9.35 -4.10
C TYR A 109 -11.47 9.93 -5.41
N GLN A 110 -12.67 10.52 -5.43
CA GLN A 110 -13.17 11.22 -6.61
C GLN A 110 -12.31 12.45 -6.96
N ARG A 111 -11.69 13.12 -5.97
CA ARG A 111 -10.73 14.21 -6.24
C ARG A 111 -9.48 13.71 -6.92
N VAL A 112 -9.00 12.52 -6.53
CA VAL A 112 -7.90 11.84 -7.22
C VAL A 112 -8.28 11.53 -8.66
N LEU A 113 -9.46 10.92 -8.90
CA LEU A 113 -9.89 10.56 -10.26
C LEU A 113 -10.16 11.76 -11.19
N ARG A 114 -10.42 12.95 -10.64
CA ARG A 114 -10.50 14.18 -11.45
C ARG A 114 -9.13 14.64 -11.97
N GLN A 115 -8.05 14.32 -11.25
CA GLN A 115 -6.67 14.67 -11.63
C GLN A 115 -6.05 13.54 -12.46
N GLU A 116 -6.28 12.30 -12.06
CA GLU A 116 -5.74 11.09 -12.67
C GLU A 116 -6.87 10.09 -12.93
N ALA A 117 -7.52 10.21 -14.08
CA ALA A 117 -8.68 9.37 -14.43
C ALA A 117 -8.37 7.86 -14.43
N ASP A 118 -7.11 7.47 -14.65
CA ASP A 118 -6.69 6.07 -14.71
C ASP A 118 -6.02 5.58 -13.41
N ASN A 119 -6.08 6.35 -12.30
CA ASN A 119 -5.46 5.98 -11.03
C ASN A 119 -6.12 4.71 -10.44
N GLY A 120 -5.38 3.59 -10.45
CA GLY A 120 -5.87 2.29 -10.02
C GLY A 120 -6.19 2.22 -8.53
N ASP A 121 -5.40 2.86 -7.68
CA ASP A 121 -5.60 2.88 -6.23
C ASP A 121 -6.91 3.59 -5.86
N ALA A 122 -7.19 4.75 -6.46
CA ALA A 122 -8.44 5.47 -6.21
C ALA A 122 -9.68 4.70 -6.69
N ARG A 123 -9.58 4.02 -7.84
CA ARG A 123 -10.67 3.17 -8.34
C ARG A 123 -10.95 1.99 -7.43
N LEU A 124 -9.89 1.31 -6.98
CA LEU A 124 -10.04 0.18 -6.09
C LEU A 124 -10.51 0.61 -4.70
N GLY A 125 -10.00 1.73 -4.17
CA GLY A 125 -10.47 2.33 -2.93
C GLY A 125 -11.96 2.68 -2.96
N LEU A 126 -12.44 3.32 -4.05
CA LEU A 126 -13.88 3.53 -4.24
C LEU A 126 -14.66 2.23 -4.30
N ALA A 127 -14.17 1.23 -5.04
CA ALA A 127 -14.85 -0.06 -5.11
C ALA A 127 -15.01 -0.71 -3.73
N GLU A 128 -13.96 -0.66 -2.91
CA GLU A 128 -13.97 -1.20 -1.55
C GLU A 128 -14.92 -0.42 -0.63
N VAL A 129 -14.95 0.92 -0.71
CA VAL A 129 -15.89 1.74 0.06
C VAL A 129 -17.34 1.44 -0.35
N TYR A 130 -17.63 1.39 -1.66
CA TYR A 130 -18.97 1.05 -2.15
C TYR A 130 -19.40 -0.36 -1.77
N LEU A 131 -18.48 -1.34 -1.74
CA LEU A 131 -18.77 -2.69 -1.25
C LEU A 131 -19.11 -2.68 0.24
N ALA A 132 -18.40 -1.89 1.06
CA ALA A 132 -18.68 -1.76 2.48
C ALA A 132 -20.07 -1.14 2.74
N GLU A 133 -20.49 -0.17 1.92
CA GLU A 133 -21.82 0.44 1.95
C GLU A 133 -22.91 -0.44 1.32
N GLY A 134 -22.54 -1.56 0.69
CA GLY A 134 -23.47 -2.46 0.01
C GLY A 134 -23.89 -2.02 -1.41
N ASP A 135 -23.35 -0.92 -1.93
CA ASP A 135 -23.57 -0.44 -3.30
C ASP A 135 -22.72 -1.22 -4.31
N LYS A 136 -23.10 -2.48 -4.54
CA LYS A 136 -22.44 -3.36 -5.52
C LYS A 136 -22.45 -2.80 -6.94
N PRO A 137 -23.52 -2.15 -7.45
CA PRO A 137 -23.48 -1.51 -8.76
C PRO A 137 -22.37 -0.45 -8.89
N ALA A 138 -22.24 0.46 -7.92
CA ALA A 138 -21.18 1.47 -7.96
C ALA A 138 -19.79 0.84 -7.85
N ALA A 139 -19.62 -0.14 -6.96
CA ALA A 139 -18.37 -0.88 -6.84
C ALA A 139 -17.97 -1.58 -8.16
N ARG A 140 -18.91 -2.25 -8.82
CA ARG A 140 -18.68 -2.93 -10.11
C ARG A 140 -18.25 -1.94 -11.18
N ALA A 141 -18.87 -0.75 -11.23
CA ALA A 141 -18.50 0.28 -12.20
C ALA A 141 -17.04 0.76 -12.03
N GLN A 142 -16.52 0.77 -10.81
CA GLN A 142 -15.11 1.11 -10.56
C GLN A 142 -14.16 -0.03 -10.91
N VAL A 143 -14.48 -1.26 -10.51
CA VAL A 143 -13.65 -2.45 -10.82
C VAL A 143 -13.52 -2.67 -12.33
N MET A 144 -14.59 -2.43 -13.12
CA MET A 144 -14.55 -2.54 -14.58
C MET A 144 -13.61 -1.54 -15.25
N GLN A 145 -13.28 -0.43 -14.59
CA GLN A 145 -12.38 0.59 -15.11
C GLN A 145 -10.93 0.41 -14.64
N LEU A 146 -10.64 -0.59 -13.82
CA LEU A 146 -9.27 -0.94 -13.43
C LEU A 146 -8.49 -1.43 -14.65
N LYS A 147 -7.37 -0.78 -14.93
CA LYS A 147 -6.41 -1.16 -15.98
C LYS A 147 -5.14 -1.69 -15.32
N GLY A 148 -4.46 -2.65 -15.95
CA GLY A 148 -3.14 -3.11 -15.51
C GLY A 148 -3.09 -3.88 -14.18
N ALA A 149 -4.21 -4.07 -13.47
CA ALA A 149 -4.24 -4.70 -12.15
C ALA A 149 -3.54 -6.08 -12.07
N GLU A 150 -3.48 -6.81 -13.17
CA GLU A 150 -2.80 -8.12 -13.25
C GLU A 150 -1.26 -8.01 -13.28
N THR A 151 -0.70 -6.86 -13.63
CA THR A 151 0.76 -6.60 -13.64
C THR A 151 1.23 -5.78 -12.43
N GLU A 152 0.31 -5.41 -11.55
CA GLU A 152 0.59 -4.63 -10.34
C GLU A 152 1.20 -5.50 -9.22
N SER A 153 1.56 -4.85 -8.11
CA SER A 153 2.03 -5.52 -6.89
C SER A 153 1.08 -6.62 -6.39
N MET A 154 1.63 -7.61 -5.67
CA MET A 154 0.81 -8.67 -5.05
C MET A 154 -0.25 -8.09 -4.11
N ASN A 155 0.07 -7.01 -3.38
CA ASN A 155 -0.89 -6.30 -2.55
C ASN A 155 -2.08 -5.74 -3.34
N MET A 156 -1.84 -5.13 -4.50
CA MET A 156 -2.89 -4.62 -5.39
C MET A 156 -3.73 -5.77 -5.95
N GLN A 157 -3.08 -6.82 -6.46
CA GLN A 157 -3.75 -8.02 -6.95
C GLN A 157 -4.64 -8.66 -5.86
N ARG A 158 -4.15 -8.76 -4.61
CA ARG A 158 -4.92 -9.25 -3.45
C ARG A 158 -6.18 -8.42 -3.23
N ARG A 159 -6.06 -7.09 -3.19
CA ARG A 159 -7.20 -6.18 -2.99
C ARG A 159 -8.22 -6.30 -4.12
N VAL A 160 -7.77 -6.43 -5.37
CA VAL A 160 -8.67 -6.66 -6.52
C VAL A 160 -9.40 -8.00 -6.40
N ALA A 161 -8.72 -9.07 -5.99
CA ALA A 161 -9.35 -10.37 -5.76
C ALA A 161 -10.47 -10.28 -4.70
N LEU A 162 -10.23 -9.54 -3.62
CA LEU A 162 -11.22 -9.31 -2.57
C LEU A 162 -12.42 -8.49 -3.08
N ALA A 163 -12.18 -7.42 -3.84
CA ALA A 163 -13.24 -6.62 -4.43
C ALA A 163 -14.12 -7.47 -5.38
N ARG A 164 -13.49 -8.27 -6.26
CA ARG A 164 -14.20 -9.20 -7.15
C ARG A 164 -14.99 -10.25 -6.38
N ALA A 165 -14.43 -10.81 -5.31
CA ALA A 165 -15.16 -11.74 -4.45
C ALA A 165 -16.40 -11.08 -3.81
N GLY A 166 -16.29 -9.84 -3.32
CA GLY A 166 -17.42 -9.07 -2.76
C GLY A 166 -18.54 -8.78 -3.77
N LEU A 167 -18.18 -8.61 -5.04
CA LEU A 167 -19.11 -8.46 -6.16
C LEU A 167 -19.77 -9.77 -6.60
N GLY A 168 -19.29 -10.92 -6.11
CA GLY A 168 -19.74 -12.25 -6.50
C GLY A 168 -18.99 -12.85 -7.69
N ASP A 169 -17.94 -12.19 -8.18
CA ASP A 169 -17.13 -12.62 -9.32
C ASP A 169 -16.07 -13.64 -8.84
N THR A 170 -16.53 -14.73 -8.23
CA THR A 170 -15.69 -15.69 -7.48
C THR A 170 -14.66 -16.41 -8.35
N ALA A 171 -15.00 -16.72 -9.60
CA ALA A 171 -14.07 -17.33 -10.56
C ALA A 171 -12.86 -16.42 -10.84
N ASP A 172 -13.10 -15.11 -10.92
CA ASP A 172 -12.03 -14.14 -11.12
C ASP A 172 -11.15 -14.01 -9.88
N ALA A 173 -11.76 -13.91 -8.70
CA ALA A 173 -11.04 -13.86 -7.43
C ALA A 173 -10.15 -15.10 -7.25
N GLN A 174 -10.69 -16.29 -7.55
CA GLN A 174 -9.95 -17.55 -7.49
C GLN A 174 -8.74 -17.55 -8.45
N ARG A 175 -8.89 -17.04 -9.67
CA ARG A 175 -7.77 -16.95 -10.63
C ARG A 175 -6.64 -16.09 -10.07
N ILE A 176 -6.97 -14.93 -9.53
CA ILE A 176 -5.98 -14.01 -8.97
C ILE A 176 -5.29 -14.68 -7.77
N PHE A 177 -6.05 -15.27 -6.83
CA PHE A 177 -5.45 -15.99 -5.70
C PHE A 177 -4.56 -17.16 -6.14
N ASN A 178 -4.92 -17.90 -7.18
CA ASN A 178 -4.07 -18.96 -7.74
C ASN A 178 -2.74 -18.44 -8.30
N GLN A 179 -2.68 -17.16 -8.73
CA GLN A 179 -1.45 -16.53 -9.20
C GLN A 179 -0.58 -16.03 -8.05
N ILE A 180 -1.19 -15.37 -7.05
CA ILE A 180 -0.42 -14.67 -6.00
C ILE A 180 -0.05 -15.54 -4.80
N VAL A 181 -0.80 -16.61 -4.50
CA VAL A 181 -0.48 -17.51 -3.39
C VAL A 181 0.87 -18.21 -3.59
N PRO A 182 1.19 -18.79 -4.77
CA PRO A 182 2.52 -19.37 -5.01
C PRO A 182 3.65 -18.34 -4.88
N GLN A 183 3.42 -17.09 -5.33
CA GLN A 183 4.41 -16.00 -5.23
C GLN A 183 4.68 -15.65 -3.76
N ALA A 184 3.62 -15.46 -2.96
CA ALA A 184 3.72 -15.20 -1.53
C ALA A 184 4.49 -16.30 -0.77
N LYS A 185 4.32 -17.56 -1.19
CA LYS A 185 5.02 -18.72 -0.61
C LYS A 185 6.50 -18.83 -1.02
N ALA A 186 6.86 -18.27 -2.17
CA ALA A 186 8.24 -18.25 -2.66
C ALA A 186 9.08 -17.14 -2.01
N GLN A 187 8.42 -16.10 -1.46
CA GLN A 187 9.10 -15.02 -0.75
C GLN A 187 9.44 -15.41 0.69
N PRO A 188 10.48 -14.79 1.29
CA PRO A 188 10.72 -14.90 2.72
C PRO A 188 9.48 -14.50 3.54
N PRO A 189 9.31 -15.04 4.76
CA PRO A 189 8.23 -14.65 5.66
C PRO A 189 8.13 -13.12 5.80
N SER A 190 6.96 -12.59 5.50
CA SER A 190 6.67 -11.16 5.53
C SER A 190 5.18 -10.93 5.84
N MET A 191 4.85 -9.73 6.31
CA MET A 191 3.46 -9.34 6.53
C MET A 191 2.65 -9.37 5.22
N GLU A 192 3.25 -8.97 4.10
CA GLU A 192 2.60 -9.01 2.78
C GLU A 192 2.20 -10.44 2.40
N SER A 193 3.13 -11.40 2.50
CA SER A 193 2.85 -12.81 2.24
C SER A 193 1.78 -13.36 3.19
N ALA A 194 1.83 -12.99 4.47
CA ALA A 194 0.84 -13.40 5.45
C ALA A 194 -0.57 -12.87 5.13
N LEU A 195 -0.70 -11.63 4.65
CA LEU A 195 -1.97 -11.04 4.22
C LEU A 195 -2.54 -11.78 3.01
N VAL A 196 -1.73 -12.07 1.99
CA VAL A 196 -2.15 -12.85 0.82
C VAL A 196 -2.71 -14.22 1.23
N LEU A 197 -1.96 -14.95 2.06
CA LEU A 197 -2.34 -16.30 2.50
C LEU A 197 -3.60 -16.28 3.38
N ARG A 198 -3.71 -15.32 4.31
CA ARG A 198 -4.92 -15.17 5.14
C ARG A 198 -6.15 -14.83 4.31
N ASP A 199 -6.00 -13.98 3.31
CA ASP A 199 -7.11 -13.50 2.49
C ASP A 199 -7.57 -14.60 1.51
N ALA A 200 -6.62 -15.37 0.96
CA ALA A 200 -6.91 -16.60 0.23
C ALA A 200 -7.63 -17.64 1.11
N ALA A 201 -7.24 -17.78 2.39
CA ALA A 201 -7.91 -18.68 3.33
C ALA A 201 -9.36 -18.26 3.61
N ARG A 202 -9.59 -16.96 3.82
CA ARG A 202 -10.94 -16.40 4.00
C ARG A 202 -11.80 -16.63 2.76
N PHE A 203 -11.25 -16.37 1.57
CA PHE A 203 -11.93 -16.63 0.31
C PHE A 203 -12.25 -18.12 0.13
N ALA A 204 -11.30 -19.02 0.37
CA ALA A 204 -11.52 -20.47 0.30
C ALA A 204 -12.62 -20.95 1.28
N THR A 205 -12.71 -20.34 2.46
CA THR A 205 -13.80 -20.61 3.42
C THR A 205 -15.17 -20.24 2.83
N GLN A 206 -15.28 -19.04 2.26
CA GLN A 206 -16.51 -18.53 1.65
C GLN A 206 -16.91 -19.33 0.40
N SER A 207 -15.93 -19.83 -0.35
CA SER A 207 -16.12 -20.61 -1.58
C SER A 207 -16.35 -22.10 -1.33
N GLY A 208 -16.51 -22.54 -0.07
CA GLY A 208 -16.80 -23.94 0.26
C GLY A 208 -15.59 -24.89 0.19
N ALA A 209 -14.37 -24.37 0.29
CA ALA A 209 -13.11 -25.12 0.30
C ALA A 209 -12.39 -25.07 1.67
N PRO A 210 -12.99 -25.60 2.75
CA PRO A 210 -12.48 -25.42 4.12
C PRO A 210 -11.13 -26.10 4.38
N GLN A 211 -10.81 -27.19 3.66
CA GLN A 211 -9.49 -27.83 3.80
C GLN A 211 -8.37 -26.96 3.22
N GLN A 212 -8.61 -26.35 2.06
CA GLN A 212 -7.68 -25.40 1.46
C GLN A 212 -7.54 -24.16 2.34
N ALA A 213 -8.66 -23.66 2.90
CA ALA A 213 -8.63 -22.56 3.85
C ALA A 213 -7.74 -22.87 5.06
N LEU A 214 -7.88 -24.05 5.65
CA LEU A 214 -7.06 -24.46 6.79
C LEU A 214 -5.57 -24.50 6.44
N THR A 215 -5.21 -25.04 5.27
CA THR A 215 -3.83 -25.02 4.77
C THR A 215 -3.29 -23.59 4.66
N HIS A 216 -4.03 -22.69 4.02
CA HIS A 216 -3.61 -21.30 3.87
C HIS A 216 -3.52 -20.55 5.20
N TYR A 217 -4.39 -20.82 6.18
CA TYR A 217 -4.24 -20.26 7.52
C TYR A 217 -2.96 -20.73 8.20
N ARG A 218 -2.61 -22.03 8.09
CA ARG A 218 -1.36 -22.58 8.64
C ARG A 218 -0.13 -21.95 7.98
N GLU A 219 -0.16 -21.78 6.67
CA GLU A 219 0.88 -21.08 5.90
C GLU A 219 1.02 -19.61 6.34
N ALA A 220 -0.09 -18.91 6.53
CA ALA A 220 -0.09 -17.51 7.00
C ALA A 220 0.55 -17.35 8.38
N MET A 221 0.44 -18.35 9.26
CA MET A 221 1.09 -18.32 10.58
C MET A 221 2.61 -18.39 10.47
N VAL A 222 3.13 -19.16 9.51
CA VAL A 222 4.56 -19.18 9.21
C VAL A 222 5.01 -17.85 8.62
N ALA A 223 4.28 -17.36 7.61
CA ALA A 223 4.61 -16.10 6.94
C ALA A 223 4.60 -14.88 7.88
N SER A 224 3.72 -14.89 8.90
CA SER A 224 3.66 -13.83 9.92
C SER A 224 4.62 -14.02 11.10
N GLY A 225 5.43 -15.09 11.11
CA GLY A 225 6.41 -15.35 12.17
C GLY A 225 5.82 -15.91 13.46
N ILE A 226 4.55 -16.33 13.48
CA ILE A 226 3.90 -16.92 14.67
C ILE A 226 4.53 -18.29 15.01
N THR A 227 4.93 -19.05 14.00
CA THR A 227 5.57 -20.36 14.16
C THR A 227 6.61 -20.56 13.06
N PRO A 228 7.76 -21.21 13.35
CA PRO A 228 8.77 -21.49 12.33
C PRO A 228 8.34 -22.54 11.30
N ALA A 229 7.31 -23.35 11.61
CA ALA A 229 6.81 -24.41 10.74
C ALA A 229 5.29 -24.53 10.83
N GLN A 230 4.68 -25.06 9.75
CA GLN A 230 3.24 -25.26 9.71
C GLN A 230 2.80 -26.26 10.79
N PRO A 231 1.77 -25.95 11.61
CA PRO A 231 1.26 -26.88 12.59
C PRO A 231 0.57 -28.06 11.89
N GLN A 232 0.95 -29.28 12.27
CA GLN A 232 0.49 -30.51 11.63
C GLN A 232 -0.88 -30.97 12.16
N ASP A 233 -1.22 -30.59 13.38
CA ASP A 233 -2.44 -30.99 14.08
C ASP A 233 -3.32 -29.78 14.47
N ASN A 234 -4.60 -30.05 14.74
CA ASN A 234 -5.59 -29.02 15.05
C ASN A 234 -5.39 -28.41 16.45
N ASP A 235 -4.81 -29.14 17.40
CA ASP A 235 -4.62 -28.66 18.77
C ASP A 235 -3.52 -27.60 18.80
N THR A 236 -2.38 -27.88 18.15
CA THR A 236 -1.29 -26.93 17.96
C THR A 236 -1.76 -25.70 17.20
N PHE A 237 -2.50 -25.88 16.09
CA PHE A 237 -3.06 -24.77 15.33
C PHE A 237 -3.98 -23.88 16.17
N THR A 238 -4.91 -24.50 16.92
CA THR A 238 -5.86 -23.78 17.79
C THR A 238 -5.15 -23.03 18.91
N ARG A 239 -4.15 -23.66 19.56
CA ARG A 239 -3.35 -23.03 20.62
C ARG A 239 -2.63 -21.79 20.12
N LEU A 240 -1.95 -21.89 18.97
CA LEU A 240 -1.21 -20.77 18.37
C LEU A 240 -2.15 -19.63 17.94
N THR A 241 -3.37 -19.95 17.49
CA THR A 241 -4.37 -18.93 17.12
C THR A 241 -4.82 -18.12 18.34
N ARG A 242 -5.01 -18.77 19.49
CA ARG A 242 -5.44 -18.12 20.75
C ARG A 242 -4.36 -17.28 21.41
N GLN A 243 -3.09 -17.70 21.34
CA GLN A 243 -1.96 -16.95 21.92
C GLN A 243 -1.83 -15.54 21.31
N ARG A 244 -2.23 -15.36 20.05
CA ARG A 244 -2.24 -14.06 19.37
C ARG A 244 -3.30 -13.10 19.91
N THR A 245 -4.49 -13.58 20.28
CA THR A 245 -5.56 -12.72 20.82
C THR A 245 -5.16 -12.04 22.13
N ALA A 246 -4.29 -12.69 22.92
CA ALA A 246 -3.76 -12.15 24.16
C ALA A 246 -2.61 -11.13 23.98
N MET A 247 -1.88 -11.16 22.86
CA MET A 247 -0.79 -10.20 22.59
C MET A 247 -1.24 -8.90 21.90
N MET A 248 -2.45 -8.87 21.33
CA MET A 248 -3.03 -7.64 20.73
C MET A 248 -3.93 -6.85 21.70
N THR A 249 -3.98 -7.26 22.97
CA THR A 249 -4.73 -6.62 24.06
C THR A 249 -3.84 -6.11 25.20
N GLY A 250 -2.52 -6.11 25.00
CA GLY A 250 -1.52 -5.61 25.94
C GLY A 250 -0.77 -4.40 25.39
#